data_AF-K9WQZ1-F1
#
_entry.id   AF-K9WQZ1-F1
#
_cell.length_a   1.000
_cell.length_b   1.000
_cell.length_c   1.000
_cell.angle_alpha   90.00
_cell.angle_beta   90.00
_cell.angle_gamma   90.00
#
_symmetry.space_group_name_H-M   'P 1'
#
loop_
_entity.id
_entity.type
_entity.pdbx_description
1 polymer ?
#
loop_
_entity_poly.entity_id
_entity_poly.type
_entity_poly.pdbx_seq_one_letter_code
_entity_poly.pdbx_strand_id
1 'polypeptide(L)'
;MPLQESVLGETTKRRASGWLEHYTKSKKLKSGIIATYPRVEGERDPDNPAHWYWAYRWEEKRENAKSDNGYVTRAVSLPRDKVQAVNLAIARDWPVEKILSFIRS
;
A
#
# COMPACT_ATOMS: atom_id res chain seq x y z
N MET A 1 -20.60 -21.95 -11.08
CA MET A 1 -19.70 -20.84 -11.44
C MET A 1 -19.26 -20.15 -10.16
N PRO A 2 -17.98 -20.20 -9.78
CA PRO A 2 -17.45 -19.35 -8.72
C PRO A 2 -16.81 -18.10 -9.31
N LEU A 3 -17.22 -16.94 -8.79
CA LEU A 3 -16.67 -15.61 -9.08
C LEU A 3 -15.31 -15.45 -8.40
N GLN A 4 -14.37 -14.84 -9.12
CA GLN A 4 -13.01 -14.46 -8.73
C GLN A 4 -12.88 -13.98 -7.27
N GLU A 5 -12.09 -14.71 -6.49
CA GLU A 5 -11.43 -14.18 -5.30
C GLU A 5 -9.97 -13.89 -5.64
N SER A 6 -9.61 -12.64 -5.39
CA SER A 6 -8.37 -11.96 -5.73
C SER A 6 -7.12 -12.74 -5.35
N VAL A 7 -6.24 -12.96 -6.32
CA VAL A 7 -4.85 -13.37 -6.13
C VAL A 7 -4.06 -12.26 -5.44
N LEU A 8 -4.11 -12.20 -4.11
CA LEU A 8 -3.16 -11.43 -3.30
C LEU A 8 -2.28 -12.40 -2.53
N GLY A 9 -1.16 -12.77 -3.14
CA GLY A 9 -0.20 -13.67 -2.51
C GLY A 9 1.03 -13.96 -3.36
N GLU A 10 1.48 -13.04 -4.21
CA GLU A 10 2.83 -13.14 -4.73
C GLU A 10 3.81 -12.85 -3.59
N THR A 11 4.45 -13.92 -3.11
CA THR A 11 5.60 -13.90 -2.22
C THR A 11 6.83 -13.38 -2.97
N THR A 12 6.75 -12.16 -3.50
CA THR A 12 7.85 -11.51 -4.19
C THR A 12 8.97 -11.19 -3.20
N LYS A 13 10.13 -11.81 -3.43
CA LYS A 13 11.47 -11.48 -2.90
C LYS A 13 11.49 -10.25 -1.98
N ARG A 14 11.70 -10.50 -0.69
CA ARG A 14 11.75 -9.49 0.39
C ARG A 14 12.66 -8.34 -0.03
N ARG A 15 12.06 -7.19 -0.38
CA ARG A 15 12.80 -5.99 -0.76
C ARG A 15 13.21 -5.27 0.52
N ALA A 16 14.52 -5.00 0.67
CA ALA A 16 15.06 -4.26 1.81
C ALA A 16 14.39 -2.88 1.99
N SER A 17 13.89 -2.31 0.90
CA SER A 17 13.30 -0.97 0.81
C SER A 17 11.76 -0.96 0.88
N GLY A 18 11.10 -2.08 1.15
CA GLY A 18 9.62 -2.18 1.21
C GLY A 18 8.94 -2.11 -0.17
N TRP A 19 7.61 -1.95 -0.18
CA TRP A 19 6.79 -1.81 -1.39
C TRP A 19 5.60 -0.85 -1.18
N LEU A 20 5.12 -0.29 -2.29
CA LEU A 20 3.89 0.49 -2.32
C LEU A 20 2.72 -0.44 -2.65
N GLU A 21 1.66 -0.31 -1.87
CA GLU A 21 0.41 -1.02 -2.10
C GLU A 21 -0.72 0.00 -2.26
N HIS A 22 -1.40 -0.08 -3.40
CA HIS A 22 -2.63 0.66 -3.66
C HIS A 22 -3.85 -0.17 -3.25
N TYR A 23 -4.82 0.49 -2.63
CA TYR A 23 -6.08 -0.13 -2.23
C TYR A 23 -7.25 0.83 -2.42
N THR A 24 -8.45 0.27 -2.50
CA THR A 24 -9.68 1.05 -2.52
C THR A 24 -10.54 0.65 -1.33
N LYS A 25 -11.27 1.61 -0.79
CA LYS A 25 -12.15 1.36 0.36
C LYS A 25 -13.59 1.41 -0.10
N SER A 26 -14.22 0.24 -0.21
CA SER A 26 -15.66 0.16 -0.41
C SER A 26 -16.36 0.43 0.93
N LYS A 27 -17.37 1.31 0.90
CA LYS A 27 -18.21 1.61 2.05
C LYS A 27 -19.67 1.54 1.61
N LYS A 28 -20.43 0.68 2.29
CA LYS A 28 -21.88 0.61 2.11
C LYS A 28 -22.53 1.83 2.78
N LEU A 29 -23.25 2.63 2.01
CA LEU A 29 -23.99 3.78 2.49
C LEU A 29 -25.33 3.33 3.10
N LYS A 30 -25.94 4.21 3.91
CA LYS A 30 -27.25 3.96 4.53
C LYS A 30 -28.36 3.75 3.49
N SER A 31 -28.22 4.32 2.30
CA SER A 31 -29.11 4.10 1.15
C SER A 31 -28.94 2.75 0.45
N GLY A 32 -28.05 1.87 0.92
CA GLY A 32 -27.78 0.56 0.30
C GLY A 32 -26.75 0.57 -0.83
N ILE A 33 -26.36 1.76 -1.31
CA ILE A 33 -25.35 1.96 -2.37
C ILE A 33 -23.96 1.65 -1.83
N ILE A 34 -23.16 0.88 -2.58
CA ILE A 34 -21.74 0.64 -2.29
C ILE A 34 -20.95 1.76 -2.96
N ALA A 35 -20.40 2.68 -2.16
CA ALA A 35 -19.52 3.72 -2.65
C ALA A 35 -18.07 3.30 -2.45
N THR A 36 -17.26 3.36 -3.50
CA THR A 36 -15.85 3.01 -3.41
C THR A 36 -15.01 4.27 -3.39
N TYR A 37 -14.13 4.38 -2.39
CA TYR A 37 -13.28 5.53 -2.14
C TYR A 37 -11.82 5.22 -2.54
N PRO A 38 -11.07 6.22 -3.07
CA PRO A 38 -11.53 7.58 -3.37
C PRO A 38 -12.60 7.60 -4.46
N ARG A 39 -13.52 8.58 -4.36
CA ARG A 39 -14.65 8.72 -5.27
C ARG A 39 -14.12 9.32 -6.55
N VAL A 40 -14.07 8.51 -7.60
CA VAL A 40 -13.63 8.91 -8.94
C VAL A 40 -14.88 8.99 -9.81
N GLU A 41 -15.03 10.08 -10.54
CA GLU A 41 -16.08 10.21 -11.55
C GLU A 41 -15.60 9.53 -12.83
N GLY A 42 -16.19 8.39 -13.20
CA GLY A 42 -15.83 7.63 -14.39
C GLY A 42 -15.02 6.36 -14.12
N GLU A 43 -14.26 5.92 -15.12
CA GLU A 43 -13.38 4.75 -15.03
C GLU A 43 -12.14 5.05 -14.18
N ARG A 44 -11.67 4.03 -13.45
CA ARG A 44 -10.48 4.17 -12.61
C ARG A 44 -9.24 3.83 -13.42
N ASP A 45 -8.45 4.84 -13.75
CA ASP A 45 -7.10 4.63 -14.24
C ASP A 45 -6.22 3.93 -13.19
N PRO A 46 -5.64 2.75 -13.52
CA PRO A 46 -4.69 2.06 -12.64
C PRO A 46 -3.38 2.85 -12.50
N ASP A 47 -3.04 3.66 -13.50
CA ASP A 47 -1.82 4.48 -13.51
C ASP A 47 -2.00 5.81 -12.76
N ASN A 48 -3.24 6.23 -12.49
CA ASN A 48 -3.50 7.51 -11.82
C ASN A 48 -3.48 7.34 -10.29
N PRO A 49 -2.46 7.85 -9.57
CA PRO A 49 -2.37 7.70 -8.12
C PRO A 49 -3.49 8.43 -7.37
N ALA A 50 -4.20 9.39 -7.97
CA ALA A 50 -5.32 10.05 -7.33
C ALA A 50 -6.57 9.14 -7.18
N HIS A 51 -6.63 8.06 -7.96
CA HIS A 51 -7.77 7.13 -7.98
C HIS A 51 -7.69 6.03 -6.93
N TRP A 52 -6.59 5.96 -6.18
CA TRP A 52 -6.31 4.91 -5.21
C TRP A 52 -5.85 5.50 -3.87
N TYR A 53 -6.14 4.80 -2.78
CA TYR A 53 -5.42 5.02 -1.53
C TYR A 53 -4.10 4.27 -1.61
N TRP A 54 -3.04 4.89 -1.09
CA TRP A 54 -1.71 4.31 -1.10
C TRP A 54 -1.26 4.03 0.32
N ALA A 55 -0.65 2.88 0.52
CA ALA A 55 0.06 2.53 1.72
C ALA A 55 1.47 2.08 1.35
N TYR A 56 2.46 2.58 2.08
CA TYR A 56 3.80 2.04 2.04
C TYR A 56 3.92 0.94 3.08
N ARG A 57 4.32 -0.25 2.64
CA ARG A 57 4.53 -1.42 3.48
C ARG A 57 6.00 -1.83 3.48
N TRP A 58 6.48 -2.23 4.65
CA TRP A 58 7.84 -2.73 4.80
C TRP A 58 7.90 -3.80 5.88
N GLU A 59 8.91 -4.65 5.79
CA GLU A 59 9.20 -5.66 6.80
C GLU A 59 10.33 -5.14 7.68
N GLU A 60 10.08 -5.08 8.98
CA GLU A 60 11.08 -4.73 9.98
C GLU A 60 11.43 -5.97 10.79
N LYS A 61 12.72 -6.30 10.86
CA LYS A 61 13.20 -7.37 11.74
C LYS A 61 13.10 -6.89 13.18
N ARG A 62 12.30 -7.58 14.00
CA ARG A 62 12.21 -7.34 15.44
C ARG A 62 12.58 -8.61 16.17
N GLU A 63 13.53 -8.52 17.11
CA GLU A 63 13.85 -9.63 18.01
C GLU A 63 12.62 -10.14 18.79
N ASN A 64 11.63 -9.27 19.03
CA ASN A 64 10.39 -9.60 19.72
C ASN A 64 9.20 -9.94 18.78
N ALA A 65 9.45 -10.22 17.50
CA ALA A 65 8.36 -10.53 16.58
C ALA A 65 7.79 -11.94 16.86
N LYS A 66 6.47 -12.05 17.02
CA LYS A 66 5.75 -13.34 17.22
C LYS A 66 5.72 -14.25 15.99
N SER A 67 6.33 -13.84 14.88
CA SER A 67 6.40 -14.64 13.66
C SER A 67 7.66 -15.50 13.71
N ASP A 68 7.57 -16.75 13.26
CA ASP A 68 8.65 -17.76 13.26
C ASP A 68 9.97 -17.23 12.69
N ASN A 69 9.88 -16.27 11.77
CA ASN A 69 11.02 -15.66 11.08
C ASN A 69 11.54 -14.35 11.70
N GLY A 70 10.94 -13.81 12.76
CA GLY A 70 11.44 -12.60 13.43
C GLY A 70 11.15 -11.26 12.72
N TYR A 71 10.23 -11.23 11.76
CA TYR A 71 9.87 -10.01 11.01
C TYR A 71 8.43 -9.58 11.30
N VAL A 72 8.21 -8.27 11.33
CA VAL A 72 6.89 -7.65 11.44
C VAL A 72 6.65 -6.80 10.21
N THR A 73 5.55 -7.07 9.49
CA THR A 73 5.10 -6.20 8.41
C THR A 73 4.45 -4.96 9.02
N ARG A 74 4.95 -3.79 8.62
CA ARG A 74 4.41 -2.48 8.95
C ARG A 74 3.81 -1.84 7.71
N ALA A 75 2.81 -1.01 7.93
CA ALA A 75 2.15 -0.25 6.88
C ALA A 75 1.94 1.19 7.37
N VAL A 76 2.17 2.16 6.49
CA VAL A 76 1.85 3.57 6.71
C VAL A 76 1.02 4.09 5.53
N SER A 77 -0.07 4.78 5.84
CA SER A 77 -0.89 5.44 4.83
C SER A 77 -0.13 6.63 4.23
N LEU A 78 -0.09 6.69 2.91
CA LEU A 78 0.59 7.73 2.16
C LEU A 78 -0.40 8.73 1.56
N PRO A 79 -0.13 10.04 1.66
CA PRO A 79 -0.81 11.00 0.83
C PRO A 79 -0.39 10.83 -0.63
N ARG A 80 -1.36 10.99 -1.54
CA ARG A 80 -1.19 10.83 -3.01
C ARG A 80 0.00 11.61 -3.59
N ASP A 81 0.27 12.78 -3.03
CA ASP A 81 1.33 13.70 -3.47
C ASP A 81 2.73 13.07 -3.31
N LYS A 82 2.91 12.26 -2.26
CA LYS A 82 4.19 11.63 -1.93
C LYS A 82 4.37 10.26 -2.59
N VAL A 83 3.36 9.71 -3.25
CA VAL A 83 3.40 8.35 -3.82
C VAL A 83 4.49 8.23 -4.88
N GLN A 84 4.54 9.17 -5.82
CA GLN A 84 5.57 9.15 -6.86
C GLN A 84 6.98 9.29 -6.27
N ALA A 85 7.14 10.16 -5.28
CA ALA A 85 8.42 10.36 -4.60
C ALA A 85 8.87 9.10 -3.83
N VAL A 86 7.96 8.42 -3.13
CA VAL A 86 8.27 7.15 -2.45
C VAL A 86 8.57 6.05 -3.47
N ASN A 87 7.85 5.98 -4.59
CA ASN A 87 8.12 5.00 -5.63
C ASN A 87 9.53 5.18 -6.21
N LEU A 88 9.92 6.44 -6.48
CA LEU A 88 11.28 6.79 -6.89
C LEU A 88 12.32 6.44 -5.81
N ALA A 89 12.00 6.65 -4.54
CA ALA A 89 12.89 6.30 -3.42
C ALA A 89 13.11 4.78 -3.35
N ILE A 90 12.06 3.97 -3.52
CA ILE A 90 12.15 2.51 -3.59
C ILE A 90 12.97 2.08 -4.80
N ALA A 91 12.75 2.70 -5.97
CA ALA A 91 13.52 2.42 -7.18
C ALA A 91 15.01 2.77 -7.03
N ARG A 92 15.34 3.74 -6.16
CA ARG A 92 16.70 4.13 -5.79
C ARG A 92 17.27 3.35 -4.60
N ASP A 93 16.56 2.32 -4.14
CA ASP A 93 16.90 1.50 -2.98
C ASP A 93 17.18 2.31 -1.71
N TRP A 94 16.34 3.32 -1.45
CA TRP A 94 16.45 4.10 -0.22
C TRP A 94 16.08 3.26 1.01
N PRO A 95 16.80 3.44 2.13
CA PRO A 95 16.46 2.74 3.36
C PRO A 95 15.08 3.18 3.86
N VAL A 96 14.35 2.22 4.43
CA VAL A 96 12.99 2.40 4.95
C VAL A 96 12.90 3.61 5.88
N GLU A 97 13.86 3.80 6.80
CA GLU A 97 13.86 4.91 7.75
C GLU A 97 13.85 6.28 7.07
N LYS A 98 14.57 6.40 5.95
CA LYS A 98 14.64 7.63 5.16
C LYS A 98 13.32 7.87 4.42
N ILE A 99 12.73 6.81 3.86
CA ILE A 99 11.42 6.86 3.23
C ILE A 99 10.37 7.26 4.29
N LEU A 100 10.36 6.66 5.47
CA LEU A 100 9.44 6.98 6.56
C LEU A 100 9.57 8.42 7.04
N SER A 101 10.80 8.92 7.15
CA SER A 101 11.05 10.31 7.50
C SER A 101 10.47 11.25 6.43
N PHE A 102 10.65 10.92 5.15
CA PHE A 102 10.04 11.68 4.05
C PHE A 102 8.50 11.66 4.09
N ILE A 103 7.91 10.54 4.48
CA ILE A 103 6.45 10.39 4.59
C ILE A 103 5.89 11.25 5.72
N ARG A 104 6.55 11.24 6.88
CA ARG A 104 6.12 11.97 8.08
C ARG A 104 6.47 13.46 8.08
N SER A 105 7.41 13.88 7.23
CA SER A 105 7.85 15.27 7.08
C SER A 105 6.82 16.19 6.44
#